data_AF-A0A661G4X1-F1
#
_entry.id   AF-A0A661G4X1-F1
#
_cell.length_a   1.000
_cell.length_b   1.000
_cell.length_c   1.000
_cell.angle_alpha   90.00
_cell.angle_beta   90.00
_cell.angle_gamma   90.00
#
_symmetry.space_group_name_H-M   'P 1'
#
loop_
_entity.id
_entity.type
_entity.pdbx_description
1 polymer ?
#
loop_
_entity_poly.entity_id
_entity_poly.type
_entity_poly.pdbx_seq_one_letter_code
_entity_poly.pdbx_strand_id
1 'polypeptide(L)'
;MALQRLLRRSQTAWLVCLTVTGLLLLVACVPQTSGYGSADGYGYHTVRSGETLFEIAWKYGKDHHDLARWNKLGNGSLIYPGQKLRLTPPTGSSASTSTTAKAPVKTSRAPARKPDQPSPAWDWPTKGPIEAEFDGRAGYGSGLLIGGKRGQAVRAAASGRVVYSGGGLIGYGELIIVKHNDTYLSAYGHNASV
;
A
#
# COMPACT_ATOMS: atom_id res chain seq x y z
N MET A 1 -45.70 41.31 39.71
CA MET A 1 -45.65 41.07 41.15
C MET A 1 -47.01 40.56 41.60
N ALA A 2 -47.00 39.49 42.41
CA ALA A 2 -48.04 39.11 43.38
C ALA A 2 -49.45 38.83 42.79
N LEU A 3 -49.98 37.61 42.86
CA LEU A 3 -50.37 36.91 44.09
C LEU A 3 -50.24 35.40 43.82
N GLN A 4 -49.38 34.68 44.54
CA GLN A 4 -49.75 34.00 45.78
C GLN A 4 -50.73 32.84 45.54
N ARG A 5 -50.27 31.59 45.58
CA ARG A 5 -49.85 30.81 46.76
C ARG A 5 -51.01 30.02 47.34
N LEU A 6 -50.75 28.71 47.44
CA LEU A 6 -51.42 27.75 48.30
C LEU A 6 -52.89 27.47 47.90
N LEU A 7 -53.37 26.25 47.93
CA LEU A 7 -53.32 25.34 49.05
C LEU A 7 -53.61 23.93 48.51
N ARG A 8 -52.80 22.95 48.97
CA ARG A 8 -53.28 21.72 49.64
C ARG A 8 -54.24 20.85 48.81
N ARG A 9 -53.99 19.58 48.58
CA ARG A 9 -53.80 18.50 49.58
C ARG A 9 -53.82 17.25 48.67
N SER A 10 -52.78 16.42 48.62
CA SER A 10 -52.60 15.32 49.58
C SER A 10 -53.94 14.68 49.92
N GLN A 11 -54.25 13.54 49.30
CA GLN A 11 -54.81 12.31 49.89
C GLN A 11 -54.69 11.22 48.82
N THR A 12 -53.65 10.39 48.89
CA THR A 12 -53.72 9.04 49.47
C THR A 12 -54.70 8.17 48.68
N ALA A 13 -54.23 7.38 47.73
CA ALA A 13 -53.54 6.11 47.96
C ALA A 13 -54.49 4.94 47.65
N TRP A 14 -53.89 3.75 47.61
CA TRP A 14 -54.52 2.43 47.58
C TRP A 14 -54.89 2.01 46.15
N LEU A 15 -53.97 1.30 45.48
CA LEU A 15 -53.96 -0.17 45.35
C LEU A 15 -54.79 -0.55 44.12
N VAL A 16 -54.32 -1.24 43.06
CA VAL A 16 -53.56 -2.50 42.90
C VAL A 16 -53.31 -2.52 41.37
N CYS A 17 -52.21 -2.93 40.75
CA CYS A 17 -51.86 -4.33 40.50
C CYS A 17 -50.81 -4.40 39.37
N LEU A 18 -49.67 -5.00 39.68
CA LEU A 18 -48.83 -5.86 38.84
C LEU A 18 -48.26 -5.43 37.46
N THR A 19 -46.93 -5.22 37.50
CA THR A 19 -45.87 -5.91 36.70
C THR A 19 -45.86 -5.78 35.18
N VAL A 20 -44.84 -5.10 34.63
CA VAL A 20 -43.77 -5.77 33.84
C VAL A 20 -42.46 -4.99 34.04
N THR A 21 -41.48 -5.67 34.60
CA THR A 21 -40.09 -5.25 34.83
C THR A 21 -39.34 -5.10 33.49
N GLY A 22 -39.07 -3.86 33.09
CA GLY A 22 -38.28 -3.52 31.91
C GLY A 22 -36.78 -3.45 32.19
N LEU A 23 -36.13 -4.61 32.07
CA LEU A 23 -34.77 -4.88 31.59
C LEU A 23 -33.73 -3.72 31.57
N LEU A 24 -32.83 -3.81 32.55
CA LEU A 24 -31.38 -3.58 32.54
C LEU A 24 -30.71 -3.44 31.14
N LEU A 25 -29.87 -2.41 30.94
CA LEU A 25 -28.55 -2.61 30.30
C LEU A 25 -27.59 -1.44 30.60
N LEU A 26 -26.54 -1.80 31.33
CA LEU A 26 -25.34 -1.03 31.64
C LEU A 26 -24.54 -0.71 30.37
N VAL A 27 -24.17 0.55 30.22
CA VAL A 27 -23.10 1.00 29.33
C VAL A 27 -21.77 0.86 30.09
N ALA A 28 -20.87 -0.01 29.63
CA ALA A 28 -19.44 0.05 29.96
C ALA A 28 -18.59 -0.72 28.94
N CYS A 29 -17.87 0.05 28.13
CA CYS A 29 -16.57 -0.22 27.48
C CYS A 29 -16.21 -1.68 27.13
N VAL A 30 -16.43 -2.06 25.87
CA VAL A 30 -15.69 -3.14 25.23
C VAL A 30 -14.33 -2.58 24.78
N PRO A 31 -13.18 -3.12 25.19
CA PRO A 31 -11.92 -2.81 24.54
C PRO A 31 -11.96 -3.34 23.11
N GLN A 32 -12.05 -2.44 22.13
CA GLN A 32 -11.87 -2.78 20.72
C GLN A 32 -10.41 -3.15 20.52
N THR A 33 -10.10 -4.43 20.70
CA THR A 33 -8.88 -5.01 20.15
C THR A 33 -8.99 -4.84 18.64
N SER A 34 -8.03 -4.11 18.07
CA SER A 34 -7.84 -3.97 16.63
C SER A 34 -7.76 -5.37 16.03
N GLY A 35 -8.87 -5.82 15.47
CA GLY A 35 -8.90 -6.97 14.58
C GLY A 35 -8.01 -6.63 13.40
N TYR A 36 -6.89 -7.34 13.30
CA TYR A 36 -6.12 -7.40 12.06
C TYR A 36 -7.08 -7.81 10.95
N GLY A 37 -7.14 -6.96 9.93
CA GLY A 37 -8.08 -7.05 8.83
C GLY A 37 -8.15 -8.44 8.22
N SER A 38 -9.38 -8.90 8.14
CA SER A 38 -9.93 -10.01 7.38
C SER A 38 -9.15 -10.41 6.13
N ALA A 39 -8.98 -11.72 5.99
CA ALA A 39 -8.62 -12.40 4.77
C ALA A 39 -9.43 -11.93 3.55
N ASP A 40 -8.70 -11.49 2.53
CA ASP A 40 -8.92 -11.79 1.11
C ASP A 40 -10.34 -11.53 0.53
N GLY A 41 -10.78 -10.26 0.54
CA GLY A 41 -12.02 -9.82 -0.11
C GLY A 41 -11.93 -9.51 -1.61
N TYR A 42 -10.75 -9.58 -2.22
CA TYR A 42 -10.58 -9.24 -3.64
C TYR A 42 -10.21 -10.52 -4.41
N GLY A 43 -11.19 -11.22 -4.98
CA GLY A 43 -10.90 -12.43 -5.78
C GLY A 43 -10.17 -12.10 -7.08
N TYR A 44 -10.56 -10.99 -7.72
CA TYR A 44 -10.01 -10.53 -9.00
C TYR A 44 -9.99 -9.01 -9.11
N HIS A 45 -9.13 -8.48 -9.95
CA HIS A 45 -9.08 -7.08 -10.36
C HIS A 45 -9.00 -6.98 -11.89
N THR A 46 -9.77 -6.07 -12.47
CA THR A 46 -9.71 -5.78 -13.91
C THR A 46 -8.79 -4.60 -14.15
N VAL A 47 -7.72 -4.86 -14.89
CA VAL A 47 -6.68 -3.87 -15.23
C VAL A 47 -7.31 -2.71 -15.98
N ARG A 48 -7.08 -1.49 -15.50
CA ARG A 48 -7.50 -0.25 -16.17
C ARG A 48 -6.40 0.24 -17.11
N SER A 49 -6.77 1.13 -18.02
CA SER A 49 -5.79 1.78 -18.89
C SER A 49 -4.75 2.52 -18.05
N GLY A 50 -3.48 2.19 -18.25
CA GLY A 50 -2.34 2.78 -17.52
C GLY A 50 -1.96 2.07 -16.22
N GLU A 51 -2.73 1.08 -15.74
CA GLU A 51 -2.31 0.30 -14.56
C GLU A 51 -1.24 -0.74 -14.92
N THR A 52 -0.28 -0.91 -14.01
CA THR A 52 0.77 -1.93 -14.09
C THR A 52 0.57 -3.02 -13.04
N LEU A 53 1.17 -4.19 -13.27
CA LEU A 53 1.06 -5.32 -12.34
C LEU A 53 1.58 -4.95 -10.95
N PHE A 54 2.58 -4.07 -10.90
CA PHE A 54 3.19 -3.58 -9.68
C PHE A 54 2.23 -2.70 -8.88
N GLU A 55 1.59 -1.71 -9.51
CA GLU A 55 0.61 -0.84 -8.85
C GLU A 55 -0.56 -1.64 -8.29
N ILE A 56 -1.05 -2.61 -9.07
CA ILE A 56 -2.16 -3.48 -8.67
C ILE A 56 -1.73 -4.33 -7.47
N ALA A 57 -0.58 -4.99 -7.54
CA ALA A 57 -0.04 -5.78 -6.42
C ALA A 57 0.09 -4.92 -5.16
N TRP A 58 0.70 -3.74 -5.26
CA TRP A 58 0.90 -2.80 -4.16
C TRP A 58 -0.41 -2.34 -3.54
N LYS A 59 -1.40 -1.96 -4.37
CA LYS A 59 -2.74 -1.55 -3.93
C LYS A 59 -3.43 -2.61 -3.08
N TYR A 60 -3.19 -3.88 -3.36
CA TYR A 60 -3.78 -5.01 -2.64
C TYR A 60 -2.83 -5.63 -1.59
N GLY A 61 -1.69 -4.99 -1.32
CA GLY A 61 -0.68 -5.48 -0.37
C GLY A 61 -0.13 -6.86 -0.75
N LYS A 62 -0.07 -7.17 -2.05
CA LYS A 62 0.47 -8.42 -2.59
C LYS A 62 1.86 -8.18 -3.16
N ASP A 63 2.68 -9.23 -3.17
CA ASP A 63 3.94 -9.22 -3.91
C ASP A 63 3.66 -9.36 -5.41
N HIS A 64 4.31 -8.54 -6.24
CA HIS A 64 4.07 -8.53 -7.67
C HIS A 64 4.57 -9.81 -8.37
N HIS A 65 5.59 -10.49 -7.83
CA HIS A 65 6.01 -11.79 -8.33
C HIS A 65 5.00 -12.87 -7.98
N ASP A 66 4.44 -12.86 -6.77
CA ASP A 66 3.32 -13.75 -6.42
C ASP A 66 2.12 -13.52 -7.33
N LEU A 67 1.77 -12.26 -7.56
CA LEU A 67 0.67 -11.91 -8.45
C LEU A 67 0.93 -12.37 -9.90
N ALA A 68 2.15 -12.21 -10.40
CA ALA A 68 2.59 -12.73 -11.70
C ALA A 68 2.45 -14.26 -11.77
N ARG A 69 2.91 -14.97 -10.73
CA ARG A 69 2.82 -16.44 -10.64
C ARG A 69 1.37 -16.91 -10.64
N TRP A 70 0.52 -16.29 -9.83
CA TRP A 70 -0.89 -16.63 -9.75
C TRP A 70 -1.59 -16.45 -11.10
N ASN A 71 -1.17 -15.45 -11.88
CA ASN A 71 -1.75 -15.12 -13.19
C ASN A 71 -0.97 -15.69 -14.38
N LYS A 72 0.02 -16.55 -14.14
CA LYS A 72 0.84 -17.20 -15.18
C LYS A 72 1.48 -16.21 -16.16
N LEU A 73 1.93 -15.04 -15.68
CA LEU A 73 2.52 -13.98 -16.51
C LEU A 73 4.01 -14.22 -16.85
N GLY A 74 4.60 -15.31 -16.36
CA GLY A 74 6.00 -15.67 -16.60
C GLY A 74 6.97 -14.74 -15.86
N ASN A 75 8.11 -14.45 -16.51
CA ASN A 75 9.11 -13.48 -16.03
C ASN A 75 8.80 -12.02 -16.44
N GLY A 76 7.71 -11.80 -17.17
CA GLY A 76 7.25 -10.48 -17.58
C GLY A 76 6.13 -9.97 -16.68
N SER A 77 6.10 -8.65 -16.47
CA SER A 77 5.02 -7.94 -15.77
C SER A 77 4.00 -7.31 -16.74
N LEU A 78 3.97 -7.77 -18.00
CA LEU A 78 3.14 -7.18 -19.04
C LEU A 78 1.68 -7.59 -18.84
N ILE A 79 0.82 -6.58 -18.70
CA ILE A 79 -0.61 -6.72 -18.55
C ILE A 79 -1.31 -5.72 -19.48
N TYR A 80 -2.50 -6.06 -19.95
CA TYR A 80 -3.27 -5.23 -20.87
C TYR A 80 -4.53 -4.66 -20.20
N PRO A 81 -4.97 -3.46 -20.59
CA PRO A 81 -6.26 -2.92 -20.14
C PRO A 81 -7.40 -3.91 -20.43
N GLY A 82 -8.28 -4.11 -19.46
CA GLY A 82 -9.37 -5.08 -19.50
C GLY A 82 -9.00 -6.50 -19.06
N GLN A 83 -7.72 -6.79 -18.83
CA GLN A 83 -7.27 -8.10 -18.35
C GLN A 83 -7.73 -8.34 -16.90
N LYS A 84 -8.24 -9.54 -16.62
CA LYS A 84 -8.69 -9.93 -15.27
C LYS A 84 -7.57 -10.65 -14.52
N LEU A 85 -7.02 -10.00 -13.51
CA LEU A 85 -5.97 -10.53 -12.62
C LEU A 85 -6.58 -11.16 -11.38
N ARG A 86 -6.23 -12.40 -11.08
CA ARG A 86 -6.51 -13.07 -9.80
C ARG A 86 -5.60 -12.52 -8.71
N LEU A 87 -6.17 -12.07 -7.60
CA LEU A 87 -5.43 -11.49 -6.48
C LEU A 87 -5.22 -12.48 -5.32
N THR A 88 -5.71 -13.71 -5.48
CA THR A 88 -5.57 -14.79 -4.51
C THR A 88 -4.75 -15.94 -5.08
N PRO A 89 -4.09 -16.74 -4.22
CA PRO A 89 -3.42 -17.95 -4.66
C PRO A 89 -4.41 -18.96 -5.26
N PRO A 90 -4.00 -19.73 -6.29
CA PRO A 90 -4.81 -20.85 -6.77
C PRO A 90 -4.96 -21.88 -5.64
N THR A 91 -6.11 -22.53 -5.55
CA THR A 91 -6.33 -23.65 -4.64
C THR A 91 -5.26 -24.72 -4.87
N GLY A 92 -4.43 -24.97 -3.87
CA GLY A 92 -3.21 -25.80 -3.96
C GLY A 92 -1.90 -25.02 -3.75
N SER A 93 -1.94 -23.69 -3.79
CA SER A 93 -0.82 -22.82 -3.42
C SER A 93 -1.11 -22.22 -2.05
N SER A 94 -0.97 -23.03 -1.00
CA SER A 94 -1.10 -22.52 0.37
C SER A 94 -0.12 -21.36 0.56
N ALA A 95 -0.65 -20.23 1.02
CA ALA A 95 0.08 -19.01 1.28
C ALA A 95 1.39 -19.31 2.05
N SER A 96 2.53 -18.92 1.48
CA SER A 96 3.69 -18.65 2.32
C SER A 96 3.43 -17.33 3.04
N THR A 97 2.60 -17.41 4.08
CA THR A 97 2.73 -16.52 5.22
C THR A 97 4.15 -16.70 5.72
N SER A 98 4.96 -15.65 5.59
CA SER A 98 6.27 -15.54 6.20
C SER A 98 6.14 -15.54 7.72
N THR A 99 5.95 -16.73 8.30
CA THR A 99 6.20 -17.03 9.70
C THR A 99 6.90 -18.38 9.73
N THR A 100 8.23 -18.39 9.75
CA THR A 100 9.01 -19.58 10.10
C THR A 100 9.84 -19.27 11.33
N ALA A 101 9.22 -19.44 12.49
CA ALA A 101 9.94 -19.90 13.67
C ALA A 101 10.01 -21.44 13.59
N LYS A 102 11.12 -21.96 13.04
CA LYS A 102 11.54 -23.36 13.23
C LYS A 102 13.05 -23.40 13.39
N ALA A 103 13.48 -24.00 14.49
CA ALA A 103 14.84 -24.13 14.99
C ALA A 103 15.85 -24.71 13.96
N PRO A 104 17.17 -24.52 14.16
CA PRO A 104 18.12 -24.31 13.09
C PRO A 104 18.65 -25.62 12.51
N VAL A 105 18.47 -25.82 11.20
CA VAL A 105 19.36 -26.69 10.45
C VAL A 105 20.48 -25.81 9.92
N LYS A 106 21.69 -26.00 10.48
CA LYS A 106 22.92 -25.37 9.99
C LYS A 106 23.24 -25.92 8.60
N THR A 107 22.61 -25.34 7.59
CA THR A 107 23.15 -25.31 6.24
C THR A 107 22.99 -23.88 5.80
N SER A 108 24.06 -23.10 5.92
CA SER A 108 24.11 -21.71 5.47
C SER A 108 23.96 -21.69 3.96
N ARG A 109 22.72 -21.78 3.46
CA ARG A 109 22.43 -21.40 2.10
C ARG A 109 22.55 -19.89 2.09
N ALA A 110 23.70 -19.41 1.61
CA ALA A 110 23.94 -17.99 1.39
C ALA A 110 22.69 -17.39 0.71
N PRO A 111 22.25 -16.19 1.12
CA PRO A 111 21.17 -15.50 0.43
C PRO A 111 21.49 -15.50 -1.07
N ALA A 112 20.49 -15.79 -1.91
CA ALA A 112 20.66 -15.81 -3.36
C ALA A 112 21.42 -14.55 -3.76
N ARG A 113 22.68 -14.72 -4.14
CA ARG A 113 23.57 -13.59 -4.40
C ARG A 113 22.94 -12.87 -5.58
N LYS A 114 22.60 -11.58 -5.41
CA LYS A 114 22.17 -10.75 -6.55
C LYS A 114 23.19 -10.98 -7.66
N PRO A 115 22.76 -11.18 -8.92
CA PRO A 115 23.68 -11.39 -10.02
C PRO A 115 24.76 -10.32 -10.01
N ASP A 116 26.02 -10.75 -9.98
CA ASP A 116 27.14 -9.83 -10.10
C ASP A 116 27.15 -9.36 -11.55
N GLN A 117 26.65 -8.14 -11.77
CA GLN A 117 26.52 -7.53 -13.09
C GLN A 117 27.18 -6.16 -13.06
N PRO A 118 27.77 -5.73 -14.19
CA PRO A 118 28.46 -4.45 -14.24
C PRO A 118 27.49 -3.29 -13.95
N SER A 119 27.99 -2.31 -13.22
CA SER A 119 27.32 -1.02 -13.05
C SER A 119 27.10 -0.34 -14.41
N PRO A 120 25.91 0.22 -14.68
CA PRO A 120 25.69 1.05 -15.86
C PRO A 120 26.62 2.26 -15.90
N ALA A 121 26.87 2.79 -17.10
CA ALA A 121 27.51 4.08 -17.27
C ALA A 121 26.53 5.18 -16.82
N TRP A 122 26.67 5.64 -15.58
CA TRP A 122 25.78 6.61 -14.98
C TRP A 122 26.12 8.04 -15.42
N ASP A 123 25.10 8.75 -15.88
CA ASP A 123 25.08 10.15 -16.22
C ASP A 123 24.07 10.88 -15.35
N TRP A 124 24.30 12.18 -15.13
CA TRP A 124 23.35 13.01 -14.40
C TRP A 124 22.04 13.17 -15.20
N PRO A 125 20.87 12.89 -14.60
CA PRO A 125 19.60 12.94 -15.32
C PRO A 125 19.15 14.37 -15.63
N THR A 126 19.59 15.34 -14.84
CA THR A 126 19.36 16.76 -15.08
C THR A 126 20.41 17.60 -14.36
N LYS A 127 20.46 18.90 -14.66
CA LYS A 127 21.37 19.86 -14.01
C LYS A 127 20.62 20.62 -12.93
N GLY A 128 21.17 20.68 -11.72
CA GLY A 128 20.55 21.43 -10.63
C GLY A 128 21.28 21.28 -9.31
N PRO A 129 20.96 22.11 -8.31
CA PRO A 129 21.46 21.93 -6.95
C PRO A 129 20.89 20.65 -6.35
N ILE A 130 21.66 19.99 -5.48
CA ILE A 130 21.14 18.89 -4.67
C ILE A 130 20.42 19.50 -3.48
N GLU A 131 19.10 19.32 -3.44
CA GLU A 131 18.22 19.84 -2.39
C GLU A 131 18.06 18.85 -1.24
N ALA A 132 18.19 17.55 -1.53
CA ALA A 132 18.29 16.51 -0.51
C ALA A 132 19.11 15.33 -1.02
N GLU A 133 19.96 14.80 -0.13
CA GLU A 133 20.74 13.59 -0.37
C GLU A 133 19.98 12.32 0.02
N PHE A 134 20.45 11.20 -0.53
CA PHE A 134 19.99 9.87 -0.15
C PHE A 134 20.19 9.67 1.37
N ASP A 135 19.11 9.31 2.08
CA ASP A 135 19.05 9.11 3.54
C ASP A 135 19.17 10.35 4.46
N GLY A 136 19.07 11.60 3.96
CA GLY A 136 19.13 12.82 4.79
C GLY A 136 17.82 13.62 5.01
N ARG A 137 16.76 13.27 4.28
CA ARG A 137 15.33 13.70 4.30
C ARG A 137 14.94 15.19 4.40
N ALA A 138 14.33 15.69 3.32
CA ALA A 138 12.93 16.16 3.34
C ALA A 138 12.22 15.84 2.00
N GLY A 139 11.20 14.97 2.05
CA GLY A 139 10.36 14.51 0.91
C GLY A 139 10.34 12.98 0.73
N TYR A 140 9.15 12.38 0.56
CA TYR A 140 8.86 10.93 0.65
C TYR A 140 9.64 10.06 -0.37
N GLY A 141 10.81 9.53 0.02
CA GLY A 141 11.50 8.46 -0.71
C GLY A 141 13.01 8.37 -0.42
N SER A 142 13.59 7.19 -0.60
CA SER A 142 15.03 6.90 -0.49
C SER A 142 15.78 7.41 -1.72
N GLY A 143 15.66 8.70 -2.06
CA GLY A 143 16.13 9.26 -3.33
C GLY A 143 16.95 10.53 -3.17
N LEU A 144 17.56 10.95 -4.27
CA LEU A 144 18.24 12.24 -4.41
C LEU A 144 17.24 13.27 -4.96
N LEU A 145 17.07 14.41 -4.29
CA LEU A 145 16.28 15.53 -4.80
C LEU A 145 17.20 16.52 -5.51
N ILE A 146 16.99 16.69 -6.82
CA ILE A 146 17.73 17.63 -7.67
C ILE A 146 16.77 18.78 -7.99
N GLY A 147 17.14 19.98 -7.55
CA GLY A 147 16.39 21.20 -7.84
C GLY A 147 16.33 21.48 -9.34
N GLY A 148 15.20 21.98 -9.82
CA GLY A 148 15.01 22.22 -11.24
C GLY A 148 13.85 23.18 -11.51
N LYS A 149 13.69 23.56 -12.77
CA LYS A 149 12.55 24.38 -13.23
C LYS A 149 11.44 23.47 -13.75
N ARG A 150 10.18 23.86 -13.57
CA ARG A 150 9.05 23.13 -14.16
C ARG A 150 9.23 23.05 -15.69
N GLY A 151 9.12 21.86 -16.26
CA GLY A 151 9.33 21.59 -17.68
C GLY A 151 10.80 21.44 -18.10
N GLN A 152 11.75 21.53 -17.16
CA GLN A 152 13.15 21.20 -17.42
C GLN A 152 13.27 19.74 -17.84
N ALA A 153 14.05 19.49 -18.90
CA ALA A 153 14.26 18.14 -19.38
C ALA A 153 14.99 17.27 -18.35
N VAL A 154 14.49 16.06 -18.17
CA VAL A 154 15.10 14.99 -17.38
C VAL A 154 15.39 13.84 -18.33
N ARG A 155 16.63 13.33 -18.33
CA ARG A 155 17.07 12.21 -19.15
C ARG A 155 17.34 11.00 -18.27
N ALA A 156 17.23 9.81 -18.85
CA ALA A 156 17.66 8.59 -18.16
C ALA A 156 19.16 8.69 -17.83
N ALA A 157 19.50 8.29 -16.62
CA ALA A 157 20.86 8.30 -16.08
C ALA A 157 21.73 7.21 -16.72
N ALA A 158 21.13 6.22 -17.37
CA ALA A 158 21.86 5.26 -18.18
C ALA A 158 20.92 4.68 -19.23
N SER A 159 21.48 4.01 -20.23
CA SER A 159 20.69 3.24 -21.20
C SER A 159 19.90 2.14 -20.49
N GLY A 160 18.64 1.94 -20.86
CA GLY A 160 17.82 0.90 -20.26
C GLY A 160 16.43 0.80 -20.89
N ARG A 161 15.59 -0.03 -20.30
CA ARG A 161 14.20 -0.24 -20.70
C ARG A 161 13.26 0.37 -19.66
N VAL A 162 12.30 1.18 -20.11
CA VAL A 162 11.22 1.67 -19.25
C VAL A 162 10.36 0.47 -18.81
N VAL A 163 10.22 0.30 -17.50
CA VAL A 163 9.42 -0.77 -16.87
C VAL A 163 8.20 -0.24 -16.12
N TYR A 164 8.12 1.08 -15.92
CA TYR A 164 6.98 1.77 -15.33
C TYR A 164 6.91 3.20 -15.86
N SER A 165 5.70 3.70 -16.11
CA SER A 165 5.42 5.09 -16.48
C SER A 165 4.00 5.43 -16.02
N GLY A 166 3.86 6.36 -15.06
CA GLY A 166 2.55 6.81 -14.58
C GLY A 166 2.55 7.40 -13.16
N GLY A 167 1.38 7.86 -12.72
CA GLY A 167 1.17 8.48 -11.41
C GLY A 167 0.61 7.58 -10.29
N GLY A 168 0.56 6.25 -10.46
CA GLY A 168 -0.07 5.35 -9.48
C GLY A 168 0.75 5.08 -8.21
N LEU A 169 2.00 5.51 -8.14
CA LEU A 169 2.83 5.40 -6.94
C LEU A 169 2.65 6.64 -6.04
N ILE A 170 1.97 6.43 -4.91
CA ILE A 170 1.70 7.46 -3.90
C ILE A 170 3.01 8.09 -3.43
N GLY A 171 3.05 9.44 -3.43
CA GLY A 171 4.19 10.22 -2.97
C GLY A 171 5.22 10.55 -4.06
N TYR A 172 5.20 9.86 -5.21
CA TYR A 172 6.18 10.06 -6.29
C TYR A 172 5.66 10.91 -7.47
N GLY A 173 4.36 11.21 -7.53
CA GLY A 173 3.77 11.90 -8.69
C GLY A 173 3.92 11.08 -9.97
N GLU A 174 3.99 11.75 -11.13
CA GLU A 174 4.33 11.07 -12.38
C GLU A 174 5.76 10.53 -12.32
N LEU A 175 5.86 9.20 -12.42
CA LEU A 175 7.07 8.46 -12.20
C LEU A 175 7.41 7.62 -13.43
N ILE A 176 8.69 7.60 -13.79
CA ILE A 176 9.26 6.65 -14.75
C ILE A 176 10.27 5.78 -14.02
N ILE A 177 10.22 4.46 -14.21
CA ILE A 177 11.29 3.55 -13.74
C ILE A 177 11.94 2.90 -14.94
N VAL A 178 13.28 2.96 -14.99
CA VAL A 178 14.10 2.37 -16.05
C VAL A 178 14.90 1.21 -15.46
N LYS A 179 14.75 0.02 -16.05
CA LYS A 179 15.60 -1.15 -15.77
C LYS A 179 16.83 -1.09 -16.67
N HIS A 180 18.01 -1.07 -16.09
CA HIS A 180 19.27 -1.09 -16.83
C HIS A 180 19.77 -2.53 -17.02
N ASN A 181 19.64 -3.35 -15.97
CA ASN A 181 19.93 -4.78 -16.00
C ASN A 181 19.24 -5.48 -14.80
N ASP A 182 19.61 -6.72 -14.48
CA ASP A 182 18.96 -7.49 -13.40
C ASP A 182 19.28 -6.99 -11.98
N THR A 183 20.30 -6.14 -11.85
CA THR A 183 20.81 -5.62 -10.58
C THR A 183 20.50 -4.14 -10.39
N TYR A 184 20.40 -3.36 -11.47
CA TYR A 184 20.27 -1.90 -11.43
C TYR A 184 19.00 -1.39 -12.10
N LEU A 185 18.31 -0.50 -11.38
CA LEU A 185 17.16 0.28 -11.82
C LEU A 185 17.31 1.73 -11.38
N SER A 186 16.74 2.66 -12.13
CA SER A 186 16.61 4.06 -11.75
C SER A 186 15.13 4.49 -11.78
N ALA A 187 14.78 5.48 -10.96
CA ALA A 187 13.43 6.00 -10.81
C ALA A 187 13.45 7.52 -10.87
N TYR A 188 12.55 8.12 -11.66
CA TYR A 188 12.40 9.56 -11.86
C TYR A 188 10.99 9.97 -11.50
N GLY A 189 10.79 10.48 -10.28
CA GLY A 189 9.49 10.98 -9.81
C GLY A 189 9.34 12.49 -9.99
N HIS A 190 8.14 13.00 -9.68
CA HIS A 190 7.76 14.41 -9.73
C HIS A 190 7.88 15.03 -11.13
N ASN A 191 7.74 14.22 -12.19
CA ASN A 191 7.73 14.72 -13.55
C ASN A 191 6.45 15.52 -13.83
N ALA A 192 6.55 16.50 -14.74
CA ALA A 192 5.37 17.21 -15.23
C ALA A 192 4.61 16.40 -16.30
N SER A 193 5.33 15.58 -17.06
CA SER A 193 4.85 14.70 -18.13
C SER A 193 5.91 13.66 -18.43
N VAL A 194 5.52 12.55 -19.06
CA VAL A 194 6.35 11.38 -19.38
C VAL A 194 6.25 11.02 -20.85
#